data_AF-A0A1J4JS06-F1
#
_entry.id   AF-A0A1J4JS06-F1
#
_cell.length_a   1.000
_cell.length_b   1.000
_cell.length_c   1.000
_cell.angle_alpha   90.00
_cell.angle_beta   90.00
_cell.angle_gamma   90.00
#
_symmetry.space_group_name_H-M   'P 1'
#
loop_
_entity.id
_entity.type
_entity.pdbx_description
1 polymer ?
#
loop_
_entity_poly.entity_id
_entity_poly.type
_entity_poly.pdbx_seq_one_letter_code
_entity_poly.pdbx_strand_id
1 'polypeptide(L)'
;MSAPETSLASSFAKWCETNQAIANYFMIEEFENETRQDSIQQKQKKKETFLLKRTKIHAQQLNDLISFGNRIQRNLVLITKEIERISNIEIPTTVYPIYEKLAENFSLRKLCFTEHEIKRSKIELLNFRFSKFADFANLSNETMIFFRNINQIVPQNTIVQINESFYSLKNVEIDSLPKVNNINRLIIYAQTLKKQIERFEKPKWIHNFSGYLETIVKDSVQNIEKETNYIPPQDCEISLSRCLLNRHSKFLPKIDKFISTFPTMQPEKFVNELIKFGRELVSPYSKALKKPAECSVLLTFIFRILFARIYEKYESFFTSKNPDREAISIIHSLKMGFMDDWPIEFLPVRQISALSSKDNLNLDPEINPKIEKIVKINENRNILQSEQINSQILPLNNSISNPLNSKTLSSKSDNEDNKELKELNKDKSVSYKGANSSKLTKCECVYLHDELVRDVFLNDNEFGNAAKLLTQASFCSNPIDALSIVQKAIDQIQNGAVEHKISRGLVSPEEAERVICFDDLFSLLFGTLAASDVPDLFQLNWFVQAYAPQDNLSAPLDFARANIEGLATHVSTLREKLCQNSPSNSI
;
A
#
# COMPACT_ATOMS: atom_id res chain seq x y z
N MET A 1 -29.57 -84.31 14.76
CA MET A 1 -30.36 -83.09 14.50
C MET A 1 -29.53 -82.17 13.62
N SER A 2 -29.69 -82.26 12.30
CA SER A 2 -29.07 -81.34 11.35
C SER A 2 -29.87 -80.04 11.31
N ALA A 3 -29.30 -78.95 11.83
CA ALA A 3 -29.86 -77.62 11.59
C ALA A 3 -29.95 -77.38 10.07
N PRO A 4 -30.97 -76.65 9.58
CA PRO A 4 -31.22 -76.56 8.15
C PRO A 4 -30.10 -75.74 7.49
N GLU A 5 -29.27 -76.38 6.67
CA GLU A 5 -28.19 -75.75 5.88
C GLU A 5 -28.71 -74.55 5.05
N THR A 6 -30.01 -74.54 4.72
CA THR A 6 -30.71 -73.42 4.06
C THR A 6 -30.73 -72.12 4.86
N SER A 7 -30.63 -72.17 6.19
CA SER A 7 -30.61 -70.98 7.05
C SER A 7 -29.29 -70.20 6.94
N LEU A 8 -28.15 -70.91 6.86
CA LEU A 8 -26.83 -70.29 6.74
C LEU A 8 -26.60 -69.69 5.34
N ALA A 9 -27.10 -70.33 4.28
CA ALA A 9 -27.03 -69.77 2.93
C ALA A 9 -27.79 -68.44 2.84
N SER A 10 -28.98 -68.36 3.44
CA SER A 10 -29.75 -67.11 3.54
C SER A 10 -29.04 -66.05 4.39
N SER A 11 -28.40 -66.46 5.50
CA SER A 11 -27.61 -65.56 6.36
C SER A 11 -26.41 -64.96 5.62
N PHE A 12 -25.67 -65.78 4.86
CA PHE A 12 -24.52 -65.32 4.08
C PHE A 12 -24.93 -64.37 2.96
N ALA A 13 -25.99 -64.70 2.21
CA ALA A 13 -26.52 -63.84 1.15
C ALA A 13 -26.93 -62.47 1.71
N LYS A 14 -27.69 -62.46 2.81
CA LYS A 14 -28.10 -61.22 3.51
C LYS A 14 -26.90 -60.42 4.02
N TRP A 15 -25.85 -61.11 4.50
CA TRP A 15 -24.61 -60.45 4.92
C TRP A 15 -23.93 -59.77 3.73
N CYS A 16 -23.81 -60.46 2.59
CA CYS A 16 -23.22 -59.91 1.37
C CYS A 16 -24.01 -58.70 0.83
N GLU A 17 -25.34 -58.75 0.89
CA GLU A 17 -26.21 -57.62 0.51
C GLU A 17 -25.98 -56.40 1.41
N THR A 18 -25.83 -56.63 2.72
CA THR A 18 -25.60 -55.55 3.69
C THR A 18 -24.19 -54.97 3.59
N ASN A 19 -23.20 -55.79 3.17
CA ASN A 19 -21.78 -55.44 3.14
C ASN A 19 -21.20 -55.50 1.73
N GLN A 20 -21.92 -54.94 0.76
CA GLN A 20 -21.60 -55.04 -0.66
C GLN A 20 -20.16 -54.60 -0.99
N ALA A 21 -19.65 -53.58 -0.29
CA ALA A 21 -18.29 -53.09 -0.46
C ALA A 21 -17.23 -54.17 -0.20
N ILE A 22 -17.43 -55.05 0.78
CA ILE A 22 -16.54 -56.18 1.09
C ILE A 22 -16.85 -57.36 0.18
N ALA A 23 -18.13 -57.67 -0.02
CA ALA A 23 -18.58 -58.83 -0.80
C ALA A 23 -18.05 -58.80 -2.25
N ASN A 24 -17.88 -57.61 -2.84
CA ASN A 24 -17.29 -57.45 -4.18
C ASN A 24 -15.86 -57.99 -4.31
N TYR A 25 -15.15 -58.21 -3.20
CA TYR A 25 -13.82 -58.79 -3.17
C TYR A 25 -13.81 -60.29 -2.87
N PHE A 26 -14.96 -60.91 -2.63
CA PHE A 26 -15.02 -62.33 -2.31
C PHE A 26 -15.04 -63.19 -3.58
N MET A 27 -14.20 -64.22 -3.59
CA MET A 27 -14.24 -65.33 -4.52
C MET A 27 -14.82 -66.53 -3.79
N ILE A 28 -15.91 -67.09 -4.32
CA ILE A 28 -16.67 -68.16 -3.67
C ILE A 28 -16.40 -69.46 -4.42
N GLU A 29 -15.99 -70.50 -3.69
CA GLU A 29 -15.84 -71.87 -4.18
C GLU A 29 -16.82 -72.75 -3.40
N GLU A 30 -17.85 -73.28 -4.07
CA GLU A 30 -18.83 -74.18 -3.46
C GLU A 30 -18.43 -75.63 -3.68
N PHE A 31 -18.64 -76.47 -2.67
CA PHE A 31 -18.49 -77.92 -2.81
C PHE A 31 -19.62 -78.44 -3.71
N GLU A 32 -19.27 -78.80 -4.94
CA GLU A 32 -20.22 -79.42 -5.86
C GLU A 32 -20.68 -80.75 -5.29
N ASN A 33 -22.01 -80.88 -5.10
CA ASN A 33 -22.61 -82.15 -4.72
C ASN A 33 -22.46 -83.12 -5.90
N GLU A 34 -21.44 -83.97 -5.84
CA GLU A 34 -21.16 -84.92 -6.91
C GLU A 34 -22.33 -85.85 -7.24
N THR A 35 -22.38 -86.22 -8.51
CA THR A 35 -23.36 -87.10 -9.16
C THR A 35 -23.61 -88.41 -8.40
N ARG A 36 -24.79 -89.02 -8.64
CA ARG A 36 -25.33 -90.19 -7.91
C ARG A 36 -24.42 -91.44 -7.84
N GLN A 37 -23.26 -91.48 -8.49
CA GLN A 37 -22.41 -92.66 -8.66
C GLN A 37 -21.25 -92.81 -7.66
N ASP A 38 -20.87 -91.79 -6.89
CA ASP A 38 -19.79 -91.95 -5.89
C ASP A 38 -20.23 -92.80 -4.68
N SER A 39 -19.34 -93.70 -4.24
CA SER A 39 -19.57 -94.49 -3.02
C SER A 39 -19.66 -93.59 -1.77
N ILE A 40 -20.48 -93.97 -0.79
CA ILE A 40 -20.69 -93.19 0.46
C ILE A 40 -19.36 -92.85 1.15
N GLN A 41 -18.40 -93.78 1.15
CA GLN A 41 -17.07 -93.59 1.75
C GLN A 41 -16.24 -92.53 1.00
N GLN A 42 -16.30 -92.51 -0.34
CA GLN A 42 -15.62 -91.48 -1.13
C GLN A 42 -16.22 -90.09 -0.89
N LYS A 43 -17.56 -89.99 -0.77
CA LYS A 43 -18.24 -88.72 -0.43
C LYS A 43 -17.82 -88.18 0.93
N GLN A 44 -17.72 -89.04 1.94
CA GLN A 44 -17.25 -88.65 3.28
C GLN A 44 -15.80 -88.15 3.24
N LYS A 45 -14.91 -88.89 2.57
CA LYS A 45 -13.49 -88.51 2.45
C LYS A 45 -13.31 -87.18 1.69
N LYS A 46 -14.08 -86.95 0.60
CA LYS A 46 -14.06 -85.69 -0.15
C LYS A 46 -14.57 -84.53 0.71
N LYS A 47 -15.64 -84.74 1.49
CA LYS A 47 -16.17 -83.75 2.45
C LYS A 47 -15.15 -83.39 3.53
N GLU A 48 -14.49 -84.37 4.14
CA GLU A 48 -13.44 -84.13 5.14
C GLU A 48 -12.25 -83.36 4.54
N THR A 49 -11.84 -83.75 3.33
CA THR A 49 -10.77 -83.07 2.59
C THR A 49 -11.14 -81.61 2.28
N PHE A 50 -12.39 -81.36 1.88
CA PHE A 50 -12.91 -80.01 1.64
C PHE A 50 -12.95 -79.18 2.92
N LEU A 51 -13.44 -79.74 4.04
CA LEU A 51 -13.48 -79.03 5.34
C LEU A 51 -12.08 -78.67 5.85
N LEU A 52 -11.10 -79.55 5.65
CA LEU A 52 -9.71 -79.26 5.97
C LEU A 52 -9.15 -78.14 5.08
N LYS A 53 -9.41 -78.21 3.76
CA LYS A 53 -9.04 -77.16 2.78
C LYS A 53 -9.67 -75.82 3.18
N ARG A 54 -10.96 -75.80 3.50
CA ARG A 54 -11.72 -74.62 3.96
C ARG A 54 -11.08 -73.98 5.19
N THR A 55 -10.84 -74.78 6.22
CA THR A 55 -10.22 -74.29 7.47
C THR A 55 -8.85 -73.67 7.21
N LYS A 56 -8.02 -74.34 6.40
CA LYS A 56 -6.68 -73.85 6.04
C LYS A 56 -6.75 -72.53 5.27
N ILE A 57 -7.61 -72.45 4.25
CA ILE A 57 -7.76 -71.25 3.43
C ILE A 57 -8.30 -70.08 4.27
N HIS A 58 -9.35 -70.28 5.06
CA HIS A 58 -9.93 -69.22 5.90
C HIS A 58 -8.93 -68.71 6.95
N ALA A 59 -8.15 -69.60 7.57
CA ALA A 59 -7.08 -69.21 8.49
C ALA A 59 -5.98 -68.40 7.79
N GLN A 60 -5.61 -68.79 6.56
CA GLN A 60 -4.65 -68.05 5.74
C GLN A 60 -5.16 -66.64 5.41
N GLN A 61 -6.40 -66.53 4.93
CA GLN A 61 -7.04 -65.23 4.62
C GLN A 61 -7.07 -64.30 5.83
N LEU A 62 -7.36 -64.84 7.03
CA LEU A 62 -7.31 -64.07 8.27
C LEU A 62 -5.89 -63.57 8.60
N ASN A 63 -4.87 -64.39 8.42
CA ASN A 63 -3.48 -64.00 8.64
C ASN A 63 -3.00 -62.94 7.62
N ASP A 64 -3.43 -63.07 6.36
CA ASP A 64 -3.15 -62.11 5.31
C ASP A 64 -3.83 -60.76 5.60
N LEU A 65 -5.08 -60.77 6.08
CA LEU A 65 -5.78 -59.58 6.56
C LEU A 65 -5.09 -58.90 7.74
N ILE A 66 -4.63 -59.66 8.73
CA ILE A 66 -3.88 -59.11 9.88
C ILE A 66 -2.59 -58.44 9.39
N SER A 67 -1.87 -59.09 8.49
CA SER A 67 -0.65 -58.55 7.90
C SER A 67 -0.92 -57.28 7.10
N PHE A 68 -2.01 -57.26 6.32
CA PHE A 68 -2.46 -56.10 5.57
C PHE A 68 -2.90 -54.93 6.47
N GLY A 69 -3.69 -55.19 7.49
CA GLY A 69 -4.11 -54.19 8.49
C GLY A 69 -2.92 -53.56 9.20
N ASN A 70 -1.92 -54.36 9.59
CA ASN A 70 -0.67 -53.87 10.16
C ASN A 70 0.09 -52.96 9.17
N ARG A 71 0.10 -53.30 7.88
CA ARG A 71 0.72 -52.46 6.84
C ARG A 71 -0.01 -51.13 6.68
N ILE A 72 -1.35 -51.12 6.70
CA ILE A 72 -2.16 -49.89 6.65
C ILE A 72 -1.86 -49.00 7.87
N GLN A 73 -1.86 -49.58 9.07
CA GLN A 73 -1.62 -48.83 10.29
C GLN A 73 -0.23 -48.17 10.32
N ARG A 74 0.81 -48.87 9.83
CA ARG A 74 2.14 -48.27 9.66
C ARG A 74 2.11 -47.06 8.73
N ASN A 75 1.39 -47.15 7.60
CA ASN A 75 1.27 -46.03 6.67
C ASN A 75 0.52 -44.84 7.27
N LEU A 76 -0.56 -45.07 8.02
CA LEU A 76 -1.27 -44.02 8.74
C LEU A 76 -0.33 -43.27 9.70
N VAL A 77 0.46 -44.00 10.50
CA VAL A 77 1.44 -43.40 11.41
C VAL A 77 2.50 -42.58 10.65
N LEU A 78 2.99 -43.07 9.51
CA LEU A 78 3.95 -42.34 8.69
C LEU A 78 3.35 -41.05 8.11
N ILE A 79 2.10 -41.09 7.64
CA ILE A 79 1.40 -39.91 7.11
C ILE A 79 1.17 -38.89 8.22
N THR A 80 0.73 -39.31 9.41
CA THR A 80 0.55 -38.42 10.56
C THR A 80 1.86 -37.71 10.92
N LYS A 81 2.96 -38.46 11.03
CA LYS A 81 4.29 -37.88 11.29
C LYS A 81 4.72 -36.88 10.22
N GLU A 82 4.40 -37.16 8.96
CA GLU A 82 4.72 -36.25 7.85
C GLU A 82 3.87 -34.97 7.88
N ILE A 83 2.58 -35.07 8.22
CA ILE A 83 1.70 -33.92 8.41
C ILE A 83 2.23 -33.04 9.55
N GLU A 84 2.58 -33.64 10.70
CA GLU A 84 3.19 -32.93 11.83
C GLU A 84 4.50 -32.25 11.42
N ARG A 85 5.38 -32.98 10.73
CA ARG A 85 6.66 -32.45 10.23
C ARG A 85 6.45 -31.24 9.34
N ILE A 86 5.54 -31.31 8.36
CA ILE A 86 5.25 -30.20 7.44
C ILE A 86 4.61 -29.03 8.19
N SER A 87 3.68 -29.32 9.11
CA SER A 87 2.98 -28.30 9.91
C SER A 87 3.97 -27.50 10.76
N ASN A 88 5.02 -28.14 11.27
CA ASN A 88 6.07 -27.52 12.06
C ASN A 88 7.13 -26.76 11.24
N ILE A 89 7.13 -26.85 9.91
CA ILE A 89 8.00 -26.00 9.08
C ILE A 89 7.51 -24.56 9.23
N GLU A 90 8.35 -23.71 9.84
CA GLU A 90 8.14 -22.27 9.86
C GLU A 90 8.14 -21.76 8.42
N ILE A 91 7.00 -21.21 7.98
CA ILE A 91 6.97 -20.46 6.74
C ILE A 91 7.52 -19.08 7.08
N PRO A 92 8.46 -18.54 6.29
CA PRO A 92 8.87 -17.15 6.44
C PRO A 92 7.62 -16.27 6.42
N THR A 93 7.31 -15.63 7.56
CA THR A 93 6.29 -14.60 7.59
C THR A 93 6.65 -13.55 6.55
N THR A 94 5.65 -12.91 5.92
CA THR A 94 5.86 -11.89 4.89
C THR A 94 6.99 -10.97 5.31
N VAL A 95 8.16 -11.15 4.67
CA VAL A 95 9.37 -10.47 5.11
C VAL A 95 9.11 -8.98 4.90
N TYR A 96 9.40 -8.19 5.94
CA TYR A 96 9.31 -6.74 5.82
C TYR A 96 10.18 -6.31 4.64
N PRO A 97 9.72 -5.43 3.73
CA PRO A 97 10.47 -5.07 2.53
C PRO A 97 11.86 -4.57 2.92
N ILE A 98 12.89 -5.32 2.54
CA ILE A 98 14.28 -4.99 2.85
C ILE A 98 15.01 -4.40 1.66
N TYR A 99 14.62 -4.74 0.44
CA TYR A 99 15.34 -4.29 -0.76
C TYR A 99 14.96 -2.87 -1.15
N GLU A 100 15.84 -2.19 -1.89
CA GLU A 100 15.57 -0.83 -2.33
C GLU A 100 14.49 -0.78 -3.41
N LYS A 101 14.52 -1.74 -4.34
CA LYS A 101 13.55 -1.78 -5.44
C LYS A 101 12.29 -2.51 -5.02
N LEU A 102 11.14 -1.94 -5.35
CA LEU A 102 9.83 -2.54 -5.07
C LEU A 102 9.67 -3.93 -5.73
N ALA A 103 10.18 -4.11 -6.95
CA ALA A 103 10.12 -5.38 -7.67
C ALA A 103 10.88 -6.52 -6.95
N GLU A 104 11.99 -6.20 -6.28
CA GLU A 104 12.79 -7.16 -5.52
C GLU A 104 12.03 -7.60 -4.26
N ASN A 105 11.43 -6.64 -3.53
CA ASN A 105 10.53 -6.92 -2.41
C ASN A 105 9.30 -7.73 -2.84
N PHE A 106 8.75 -7.46 -4.02
CA PHE A 106 7.62 -8.22 -4.54
C PHE A 106 8.00 -9.67 -4.87
N SER A 107 9.22 -9.91 -5.37
CA SER A 107 9.74 -11.26 -5.60
C SER A 107 9.88 -12.05 -4.30
N LEU A 108 10.31 -11.39 -3.22
CA LEU A 108 10.34 -11.99 -1.88
C LEU A 108 8.94 -12.36 -1.38
N ARG A 109 7.95 -11.48 -1.57
CA ARG A 109 6.54 -11.79 -1.23
C ARG A 109 5.98 -12.95 -2.06
N LYS A 110 6.29 -13.01 -3.36
CA LYS A 110 5.93 -14.14 -4.22
C LYS A 110 6.52 -15.45 -3.71
N LEU A 111 7.76 -15.44 -3.24
CA LEU A 111 8.40 -16.62 -2.66
C LEU A 111 7.66 -17.09 -1.42
N CYS A 112 7.41 -16.19 -0.45
CA CYS A 112 6.67 -16.51 0.77
C CYS A 112 5.28 -17.10 0.45
N PHE A 113 4.55 -16.47 -0.48
CA PHE A 113 3.25 -16.96 -0.93
C PHE A 113 3.34 -18.35 -1.56
N THR A 114 4.32 -18.55 -2.46
CA THR A 114 4.53 -19.84 -3.12
C THR A 114 4.87 -20.94 -2.12
N GLU A 115 5.72 -20.67 -1.13
CA GLU A 115 6.05 -21.62 -0.07
C GLU A 115 4.85 -21.96 0.81
N HIS A 116 3.99 -20.98 1.11
CA HIS A 116 2.73 -21.20 1.80
C HIS A 116 1.80 -22.12 1.01
N GLU A 117 1.64 -21.87 -0.28
CA GLU A 117 0.80 -22.70 -1.16
C GLU A 117 1.35 -24.13 -1.34
N ILE A 118 2.67 -24.29 -1.39
CA ILE A 118 3.31 -25.62 -1.37
C ILE A 118 2.97 -26.36 -0.07
N LYS A 119 3.14 -25.72 1.09
CA LYS A 119 2.84 -26.32 2.40
C LYS A 119 1.38 -26.75 2.48
N ARG A 120 0.47 -25.83 2.17
CA ARG A 120 -0.98 -26.07 2.15
C ARG A 120 -1.34 -27.24 1.23
N SER A 121 -0.86 -27.22 -0.01
CA SER A 121 -1.15 -28.27 -0.99
C SER A 121 -0.63 -29.64 -0.57
N LYS A 122 0.55 -29.70 0.08
CA LYS A 122 1.10 -30.95 0.64
C LYS A 122 0.25 -31.49 1.79
N ILE A 123 -0.16 -30.63 2.72
CA ILE A 123 -1.04 -31.03 3.83
C ILE A 123 -2.37 -31.58 3.29
N GLU A 124 -2.99 -30.89 2.34
CA GLU A 124 -4.23 -31.37 1.73
C GLU A 124 -4.05 -32.71 1.00
N LEU A 125 -2.91 -32.92 0.33
CA LEU A 125 -2.58 -34.20 -0.31
C LEU A 125 -2.42 -35.33 0.71
N LEU A 126 -1.75 -35.05 1.83
CA LEU A 126 -1.53 -36.02 2.91
C LEU A 126 -2.82 -36.34 3.65
N ASN A 127 -3.69 -35.36 3.90
CA ASN A 127 -5.01 -35.59 4.48
C ASN A 127 -5.88 -36.47 3.59
N PHE A 128 -5.82 -36.26 2.27
CA PHE A 128 -6.51 -37.14 1.33
C PHE A 128 -5.94 -38.57 1.38
N ARG A 129 -4.60 -38.74 1.41
CA ARG A 129 -3.96 -40.06 1.61
C ARG A 129 -4.43 -40.72 2.91
N PHE A 130 -4.40 -39.96 4.00
CA PHE A 130 -4.82 -40.42 5.32
C PHE A 130 -6.26 -40.94 5.29
N SER A 131 -7.19 -40.17 4.72
CA SER A 131 -8.59 -40.57 4.59
C SER A 131 -8.72 -41.89 3.83
N LYS A 132 -8.00 -42.07 2.71
CA LYS A 132 -8.04 -43.33 1.96
C LYS A 132 -7.50 -44.51 2.75
N PHE A 133 -6.38 -44.33 3.46
CA PHE A 133 -5.86 -45.40 4.32
C PHE A 133 -6.78 -45.70 5.51
N ALA A 134 -7.48 -44.71 6.06
CA ALA A 134 -8.46 -44.91 7.11
C ALA A 134 -9.67 -45.72 6.61
N ASP A 135 -10.17 -45.41 5.41
CA ASP A 135 -11.22 -46.20 4.75
C ASP A 135 -10.80 -47.67 4.58
N PHE A 136 -9.58 -47.91 4.10
CA PHE A 136 -9.02 -49.27 3.98
C PHE A 136 -8.81 -49.96 5.34
N ALA A 137 -8.44 -49.22 6.39
CA ALA A 137 -8.30 -49.78 7.73
C ALA A 137 -9.64 -50.28 8.27
N ASN A 138 -10.71 -49.49 8.08
CA ASN A 138 -12.07 -49.86 8.47
C ASN A 138 -12.54 -51.10 7.69
N LEU A 139 -12.38 -51.09 6.37
CA LEU A 139 -12.74 -52.21 5.50
C LEU A 139 -11.98 -53.50 5.88
N SER A 140 -10.68 -53.40 6.14
CA SER A 140 -9.86 -54.52 6.60
C SER A 140 -10.33 -55.04 7.96
N ASN A 141 -10.74 -54.16 8.89
CA ASN A 141 -11.22 -54.56 10.20
C ASN A 141 -12.57 -55.28 10.14
N GLU A 142 -13.52 -54.76 9.36
CA GLU A 142 -14.82 -55.42 9.12
C GLU A 142 -14.63 -56.79 8.46
N THR A 143 -13.73 -56.89 7.48
CA THR A 143 -13.40 -58.16 6.82
C THR A 143 -12.74 -59.15 7.81
N MET A 144 -11.86 -58.68 8.71
CA MET A 144 -11.32 -59.52 9.79
C MET A 144 -12.41 -60.04 10.74
N ILE A 145 -13.37 -59.21 11.10
CA ILE A 145 -14.51 -59.61 11.95
C ILE A 145 -15.34 -60.68 11.25
N PHE A 146 -15.58 -60.53 9.95
CA PHE A 146 -16.24 -61.56 9.13
C PHE A 146 -15.49 -62.89 9.17
N PHE A 147 -14.18 -62.90 8.91
CA PHE A 147 -13.38 -64.13 8.91
C PHE A 147 -13.25 -64.79 10.30
N ARG A 148 -13.27 -64.00 11.39
CA ARG A 148 -13.32 -64.53 12.76
C ARG A 148 -14.65 -65.26 13.05
N ASN A 149 -15.73 -64.79 12.45
CA ASN A 149 -17.08 -65.35 12.63
C ASN A 149 -17.52 -66.23 11.46
N ILE A 150 -16.59 -66.66 10.59
CA ILE A 150 -16.92 -67.28 9.30
C ILE A 150 -17.75 -68.57 9.44
N ASN A 151 -17.56 -69.32 10.52
CA ASN A 151 -18.31 -70.55 10.78
C ASN A 151 -19.79 -70.32 11.17
N GLN A 152 -20.15 -69.10 11.55
CA GLN A 152 -21.52 -68.71 11.90
C GLN A 152 -22.26 -68.06 10.72
N ILE A 153 -21.50 -67.55 9.75
CA ILE A 153 -22.04 -66.76 8.63
C ILE A 153 -22.05 -67.60 7.35
N VAL A 154 -20.94 -68.27 7.03
CA VAL A 154 -20.74 -68.97 5.75
C VAL A 154 -21.08 -70.46 5.88
N PRO A 155 -21.90 -71.03 4.96
CA PRO A 155 -22.17 -72.46 4.92
C PRO A 155 -20.91 -73.34 4.95
N GLN A 156 -21.00 -74.54 5.53
CA GLN A 156 -19.85 -75.44 5.67
C GLN A 156 -19.35 -75.98 4.32
N ASN A 157 -20.22 -76.01 3.31
CA ASN A 157 -19.92 -76.42 1.94
C ASN A 157 -19.39 -75.27 1.06
N THR A 158 -19.03 -74.12 1.65
CA THR A 158 -18.55 -72.95 0.91
C THR A 158 -17.18 -72.51 1.44
N ILE A 159 -16.26 -72.28 0.50
CA ILE A 159 -14.98 -71.61 0.72
C ILE A 159 -15.12 -70.17 0.21
N VAL A 160 -14.57 -69.23 0.97
CA VAL A 160 -14.56 -67.81 0.65
C VAL A 160 -13.11 -67.37 0.69
N GLN A 161 -12.64 -66.82 -0.41
CA GLN A 161 -11.31 -66.24 -0.57
C GLN A 161 -11.44 -64.74 -0.86
N ILE A 162 -10.44 -63.96 -0.46
CA ILE A 162 -10.37 -62.55 -0.80
C ILE A 162 -9.56 -62.43 -2.09
N ASN A 163 -10.09 -61.69 -3.06
CA ASN A 163 -9.42 -61.34 -4.30
C ASN A 163 -8.14 -60.53 -3.99
N GLU A 164 -7.03 -60.83 -4.67
CA GLU A 164 -5.76 -60.11 -4.49
C GLU A 164 -5.87 -58.59 -4.67
N SER A 165 -6.85 -58.14 -5.46
CA SER A 165 -7.15 -56.71 -5.64
C SER A 165 -7.52 -55.99 -4.33
N PHE A 166 -8.09 -56.68 -3.33
CA PHE A 166 -8.36 -56.13 -2.00
C PHE A 166 -7.08 -55.66 -1.30
N TYR A 167 -6.00 -56.42 -1.46
CA TYR A 167 -4.70 -56.13 -0.86
C TYR A 167 -3.89 -55.11 -1.67
N SER A 168 -4.43 -54.64 -2.80
CA SER A 168 -3.77 -53.69 -3.69
C SER A 168 -3.96 -52.26 -3.20
N LEU A 169 -2.86 -51.60 -2.85
CA LEU A 169 -2.85 -50.19 -2.49
C LEU A 169 -2.72 -49.27 -3.72
N LYS A 170 -2.82 -49.80 -4.94
CA LYS A 170 -2.69 -49.02 -6.20
C LYS A 170 -3.70 -47.89 -6.29
N ASN A 171 -4.91 -48.05 -5.72
CA ASN A 171 -5.92 -47.00 -5.68
C ASN A 171 -5.60 -45.85 -4.69
N VAL A 172 -4.56 -46.02 -3.87
CA VAL A 172 -4.01 -45.01 -2.95
C VAL A 172 -2.74 -44.37 -3.52
N GLU A 173 -2.17 -44.92 -4.60
CA GLU A 173 -1.01 -44.35 -5.29
C GLU A 173 -1.43 -43.08 -6.04
N ILE A 174 -1.10 -41.96 -5.40
CA ILE A 174 -1.52 -40.62 -5.77
C ILE A 174 -0.50 -39.91 -6.64
N ASP A 175 0.60 -40.58 -6.97
CA ASP A 175 1.72 -39.94 -7.67
C ASP A 175 1.33 -39.45 -9.08
N SER A 176 0.17 -39.89 -9.60
CA SER A 176 -0.45 -39.41 -10.84
C SER A 176 -1.50 -38.29 -10.67
N LEU A 177 -1.84 -37.87 -9.44
CA LEU A 177 -2.84 -36.81 -9.26
C LEU A 177 -2.30 -35.48 -9.83
N PRO A 178 -3.13 -34.70 -10.56
CA PRO A 178 -2.78 -33.36 -11.04
C PRO A 178 -2.21 -32.45 -9.95
N LYS A 179 -2.61 -32.68 -8.69
CA LYS A 179 -2.13 -31.96 -7.51
C LYS A 179 -0.63 -32.17 -7.24
N VAL A 180 -0.09 -33.38 -7.45
CA VAL A 180 1.35 -33.66 -7.31
C VAL A 180 2.15 -32.87 -8.33
N ASN A 181 1.69 -32.85 -9.58
CA ASN A 181 2.29 -32.05 -10.64
C ASN A 181 2.26 -30.55 -10.34
N ASN A 182 1.14 -30.05 -9.77
CA ASN A 182 1.05 -28.65 -9.34
C ASN A 182 2.06 -28.33 -8.22
N ILE A 183 2.16 -29.18 -7.19
CA ILE A 183 3.13 -29.02 -6.11
C ILE A 183 4.57 -28.97 -6.67
N ASN A 184 4.91 -29.87 -7.60
CA ASN A 184 6.24 -29.90 -8.21
C ASN A 184 6.54 -28.64 -9.02
N ARG A 185 5.56 -28.12 -9.79
CA ARG A 185 5.70 -26.84 -10.50
C ARG A 185 5.94 -25.68 -9.54
N LEU A 186 5.19 -25.61 -8.44
CA LEU A 186 5.37 -24.59 -7.42
C LEU A 186 6.75 -24.70 -6.75
N ILE A 187 7.25 -25.90 -6.47
CA ILE A 187 8.60 -26.12 -5.93
C ILE A 187 9.67 -25.58 -6.88
N ILE A 188 9.58 -25.89 -8.18
CA ILE A 188 10.51 -25.39 -9.20
C ILE A 188 10.45 -23.86 -9.29
N TYR A 189 9.24 -23.28 -9.22
CA TYR A 189 9.05 -21.85 -9.22
C TYR A 189 9.67 -21.18 -7.97
N ALA A 190 9.43 -21.73 -6.78
CA ALA A 190 10.04 -21.26 -5.54
C ALA A 190 11.57 -21.32 -5.59
N GLN A 191 12.16 -22.39 -6.12
CA GLN A 191 13.61 -22.50 -6.31
C GLN A 191 14.15 -21.44 -7.27
N THR A 192 13.41 -21.14 -8.34
CA THR A 192 13.77 -20.08 -9.30
C THR A 192 13.75 -18.71 -8.62
N LEU A 193 12.71 -18.41 -7.83
CA LEU A 193 12.62 -17.18 -7.05
C LEU A 193 13.76 -17.07 -6.03
N LYS A 194 14.13 -18.15 -5.33
CA LYS A 194 15.26 -18.16 -4.38
C LYS A 194 16.57 -17.77 -5.07
N LYS A 195 16.89 -18.42 -6.20
CA LYS A 195 18.09 -18.09 -7.00
C LYS A 195 18.07 -16.66 -7.53
N GLN A 196 16.90 -16.13 -7.85
CA GLN A 196 16.75 -14.74 -8.27
C GLN A 196 17.02 -13.78 -7.10
N ILE A 197 16.43 -14.04 -5.93
CA ILE A 197 16.57 -13.21 -4.73
C ILE A 197 18.00 -13.21 -4.20
N GLU A 198 18.70 -14.34 -4.27
CA GLU A 198 20.12 -14.43 -3.88
C GLU A 198 21.04 -13.48 -4.66
N ARG A 199 20.61 -13.06 -5.87
CA ARG A 199 21.36 -12.12 -6.72
C ARG A 199 21.02 -10.65 -6.45
N PHE A 200 19.99 -10.37 -5.66
CA PHE A 200 19.62 -8.99 -5.36
C PHE A 200 20.69 -8.32 -4.50
N GLU A 201 21.00 -7.07 -4.83
CA GLU A 201 21.93 -6.28 -4.03
C GLU A 201 21.29 -5.97 -2.69
N LYS A 202 21.98 -6.36 -1.61
CA LYS A 202 21.54 -6.04 -0.26
C LYS A 202 21.78 -4.56 0.01
N PRO A 203 20.82 -3.87 0.65
CA PRO A 203 21.02 -2.48 1.03
C PRO A 203 22.26 -2.25 1.88
N LYS A 204 22.94 -1.12 1.64
CA LYS A 204 24.17 -0.74 2.34
C LYS A 204 24.00 -0.68 3.86
N TRP A 205 22.81 -0.28 4.34
CA TRP A 205 22.51 -0.17 5.76
C TRP A 205 22.50 -1.51 6.51
N ILE A 206 22.36 -2.65 5.81
CA ILE A 206 22.44 -3.99 6.44
C ILE A 206 23.85 -4.25 6.99
N HIS A 207 24.88 -3.77 6.29
CA HIS A 207 26.27 -4.05 6.62
C HIS A 207 26.97 -2.88 7.32
N ASN A 208 26.59 -1.64 7.00
CA ASN A 208 27.19 -0.45 7.58
C ASN A 208 26.15 0.67 7.74
N PHE A 209 25.29 0.55 8.76
CA PHE A 209 24.26 1.55 9.03
C PHE A 209 24.84 2.95 9.26
N SER A 210 25.94 3.07 10.01
CA SER A 210 26.57 4.36 10.30
C SER A 210 27.06 5.04 9.01
N GLY A 211 27.88 4.37 8.20
CA GLY A 211 28.38 4.93 6.94
C GLY A 211 27.27 5.21 5.93
N TYR A 212 26.23 4.38 5.88
CA TYR A 212 25.03 4.66 5.09
C TYR A 212 24.37 5.97 5.53
N LEU A 213 24.14 6.15 6.84
CA LEU A 213 23.52 7.35 7.38
C LEU A 213 24.34 8.62 7.08
N GLU A 214 25.67 8.55 7.24
CA GLU A 214 26.55 9.69 6.91
C GLU A 214 26.47 10.07 5.43
N THR A 215 26.37 9.06 4.54
CA THR A 215 26.29 9.28 3.10
C THR A 215 25.00 9.99 2.74
N ILE A 216 23.85 9.45 3.15
CA ILE A 216 22.56 10.04 2.78
C ILE A 216 22.38 11.45 3.36
N VAL A 217 22.92 11.73 4.56
CA VAL A 217 22.84 13.07 5.16
C VAL A 217 23.70 14.06 4.37
N LYS A 218 24.96 13.73 4.07
CA LYS A 218 25.86 14.60 3.29
C LYS A 218 25.30 14.90 1.90
N ASP A 219 24.77 13.88 1.24
CA ASP A 219 24.18 14.01 -0.10
C ASP A 219 22.89 14.84 -0.07
N SER A 220 22.20 14.90 1.07
CA SER A 220 20.94 15.63 1.22
C SER A 220 21.11 17.09 1.64
N VAL A 221 22.25 17.47 2.25
CA VAL A 221 22.51 18.86 2.67
C VAL A 221 22.49 19.83 1.50
N GLN A 222 22.88 19.40 0.30
CA GLN A 222 22.84 20.24 -0.91
C GLN A 222 21.41 20.53 -1.39
N ASN A 223 20.41 19.78 -0.90
CA ASN A 223 19.01 19.91 -1.28
C ASN A 223 18.21 20.81 -0.31
N ILE A 224 18.87 21.45 0.66
CA ILE A 224 18.22 22.42 1.56
C ILE A 224 17.82 23.66 0.75
N GLU A 225 16.53 23.97 0.75
CA GLU A 225 15.97 25.20 0.20
C GLU A 225 16.49 26.39 1.04
N LYS A 226 17.22 27.31 0.42
CA LYS A 226 17.94 28.39 1.14
C LYS A 226 17.00 29.38 1.82
N GLU A 227 15.84 29.64 1.22
CA GLU A 227 14.88 30.64 1.69
C GLU A 227 14.13 30.15 2.93
N THR A 228 13.64 28.91 2.87
CA THR A 228 12.84 28.29 3.93
C THR A 228 13.69 27.52 4.94
N ASN A 229 14.98 27.29 4.67
CA ASN A 229 15.84 26.34 5.40
C ASN A 229 15.20 24.95 5.56
N TYR A 230 14.32 24.59 4.62
CA TYR A 230 13.59 23.33 4.60
C TYR A 230 14.27 22.35 3.65
N ILE A 231 14.18 21.05 3.97
CA ILE A 231 14.63 19.98 3.07
C ILE A 231 13.40 19.23 2.57
N PRO A 232 13.09 19.20 1.26
CA PRO A 232 11.94 18.44 0.75
C PRO A 232 12.12 16.92 0.94
N PRO A 233 11.04 16.13 0.94
CA PRO A 233 11.12 14.67 1.04
C PRO A 233 12.11 14.07 0.03
N GLN A 234 12.91 13.10 0.47
CA GLN A 234 13.92 12.43 -0.36
C GLN A 234 13.68 10.92 -0.45
N ASP A 235 14.06 10.30 -1.56
CA ASP A 235 13.91 8.84 -1.76
C ASP A 235 14.69 8.01 -0.72
N CYS A 236 15.82 8.54 -0.22
CA CYS A 236 16.63 7.87 0.80
C CYS A 236 15.88 7.71 2.14
N GLU A 237 14.81 8.48 2.37
CA GLU A 237 13.95 8.35 3.54
C GLU A 237 13.16 7.04 3.51
N ILE A 238 12.79 6.55 2.34
CA ILE A 238 12.11 5.25 2.18
C ILE A 238 13.06 4.14 2.66
N SER A 239 14.30 4.15 2.20
CA SER A 239 15.35 3.23 2.61
C SER A 239 15.64 3.31 4.11
N LEU A 240 15.74 4.53 4.66
CA LEU A 240 15.95 4.76 6.08
C LEU A 240 14.75 4.27 6.92
N SER A 241 13.51 4.52 6.48
CA SER A 241 12.29 4.01 7.12
C SER A 241 12.31 2.49 7.19
N ARG A 242 12.73 1.82 6.11
CA ARG A 242 12.84 0.35 6.07
C ARG A 242 13.87 -0.14 7.08
N CYS A 243 15.00 0.54 7.21
CA CYS A 243 16.00 0.19 8.21
C CYS A 243 15.45 0.35 9.64
N LEU A 244 14.73 1.43 9.94
CA LEU A 244 14.26 1.73 11.29
C LEU A 244 13.05 0.89 11.69
N LEU A 245 12.09 0.71 10.78
CA LEU A 245 10.78 0.11 11.03
C LEU A 245 10.69 -1.37 10.63
N ASN A 246 11.78 -1.99 10.19
CA ASN A 246 11.81 -3.43 9.94
C ASN A 246 11.41 -4.23 11.19
N ARG A 247 10.67 -5.33 11.03
CA ARG A 247 10.34 -6.24 12.15
C ARG A 247 11.56 -6.81 12.87
N HIS A 248 12.68 -6.95 12.17
CA HIS A 248 13.96 -7.41 12.72
C HIS A 248 14.88 -6.25 13.14
N SER A 249 14.43 -5.00 12.98
CA SER A 249 15.17 -3.83 13.42
C SER A 249 15.22 -3.80 14.95
N LYS A 250 16.41 -3.58 15.50
CA LYS A 250 16.61 -3.29 16.93
C LYS A 250 15.96 -1.97 17.37
N PHE A 251 15.60 -1.11 16.42
CA PHE A 251 15.00 0.19 16.68
C PHE A 251 13.48 0.10 16.83
N LEU A 252 12.82 -0.80 16.09
CA LEU A 252 11.36 -0.88 16.03
C LEU A 252 10.71 -1.03 17.42
N PRO A 253 11.16 -1.91 18.33
CA PRO A 253 10.54 -2.02 19.66
C PRO A 253 10.63 -0.72 20.47
N LYS A 254 11.71 0.05 20.34
CA LYS A 254 11.88 1.34 21.01
C LYS A 254 10.99 2.41 20.40
N ILE A 255 10.94 2.47 19.06
CA ILE A 255 10.08 3.37 18.30
C ILE A 255 8.61 3.11 18.65
N ASP A 256 8.17 1.86 18.58
CA ASP A 256 6.80 1.48 18.86
C ASP A 256 6.41 1.73 20.32
N LYS A 257 7.34 1.54 21.27
CA LYS A 257 7.15 1.92 22.68
C LYS A 257 6.97 3.43 22.83
N PHE A 258 7.81 4.24 22.18
CA PHE A 258 7.67 5.70 22.23
C PHE A 258 6.36 6.16 21.60
N ILE A 259 6.06 5.71 20.38
CA ILE A 259 4.83 6.04 19.64
C ILE A 259 3.58 5.63 20.43
N SER A 260 3.65 4.57 21.26
CA SER A 260 2.52 4.18 22.10
C SER A 260 2.04 5.26 23.09
N THR A 261 2.88 6.26 23.37
CA THR A 261 2.55 7.41 24.23
C THR A 261 1.82 8.54 23.51
N PHE A 262 1.75 8.50 22.17
CA PHE A 262 1.17 9.57 21.35
C PHE A 262 -0.27 9.94 21.73
N PRO A 263 -1.23 9.00 21.90
CA PRO A 263 -2.61 9.36 22.18
C PRO A 263 -2.85 9.96 23.57
N THR A 264 -1.90 9.80 24.49
CA THR A 264 -2.05 10.19 25.91
C THR A 264 -1.15 11.36 26.30
N MET A 265 -0.17 11.71 25.47
CA MET A 265 0.75 12.81 25.72
C MET A 265 0.22 14.11 25.12
N GLN A 266 0.41 15.21 25.86
CA GLN A 266 0.11 16.55 25.33
C GLN A 266 0.94 16.83 24.07
N PRO A 267 0.38 17.42 23.00
CA PRO A 267 1.03 17.53 21.70
C PRO A 267 2.42 18.18 21.74
N GLU A 268 2.55 19.33 22.40
CA GLU A 268 3.82 20.05 22.51
C GLU A 268 4.89 19.21 23.24
N LYS A 269 4.51 18.58 24.36
CA LYS A 269 5.39 17.67 25.10
C LYS A 269 5.80 16.48 24.24
N PHE A 270 4.87 15.95 23.44
CA PHE A 270 5.14 14.85 22.53
C PHE A 270 6.14 15.23 21.45
N VAL A 271 6.00 16.39 20.82
CA VAL A 271 6.95 16.88 19.80
C VAL A 271 8.34 17.06 20.40
N ASN A 272 8.44 17.65 21.58
CA ASN A 272 9.72 17.82 22.28
C ASN A 272 10.39 16.47 22.60
N GLU A 273 9.64 15.51 23.14
CA GLU A 273 10.15 14.16 23.40
C GLU A 273 10.46 13.39 22.10
N LEU A 274 9.73 13.64 21.01
CA LEU A 274 9.99 13.04 19.70
C LEU A 274 11.31 13.54 19.11
N ILE A 275 11.59 14.84 19.18
CA ILE A 275 12.87 15.41 18.74
C ILE A 275 14.02 14.85 19.57
N LYS A 276 13.86 14.79 20.91
CA LYS A 276 14.85 14.21 21.82
C LYS A 276 15.08 12.72 21.52
N PHE A 277 14.01 11.94 21.38
CA PHE A 277 14.07 10.54 21.01
C PHE A 277 14.76 10.35 19.65
N GLY A 278 14.45 11.20 18.67
CA GLY A 278 15.09 11.20 17.36
C GLY A 278 16.60 11.40 17.46
N ARG A 279 17.06 12.36 18.29
CA ARG A 279 18.49 12.57 18.59
C ARG A 279 19.13 11.35 19.25
N GLU A 280 18.47 10.77 20.25
CA GLU A 280 18.97 9.57 20.97
C GLU A 280 19.07 8.35 20.05
N LEU A 281 18.13 8.20 19.10
CA LEU A 281 18.08 7.08 18.17
C LEU A 281 19.30 7.04 17.25
N VAL A 282 19.79 8.22 16.84
CA VAL A 282 20.85 8.37 15.83
C VAL A 282 22.21 8.78 16.39
N SER A 283 22.25 9.35 17.59
CA SER A 283 23.48 9.81 18.27
C SER A 283 24.60 8.76 18.29
N PRO A 284 24.34 7.46 18.57
CA PRO A 284 25.40 6.45 18.60
C PRO A 284 26.04 6.17 17.23
N TYR A 285 25.40 6.57 16.13
CA TYR A 285 25.76 6.15 14.78
C TYR A 285 26.27 7.27 13.89
N SER A 286 26.29 8.51 14.40
CA SER A 286 26.61 9.66 13.57
C SER A 286 27.82 10.42 14.11
N LYS A 287 29.00 10.10 13.56
CA LYS A 287 30.12 11.06 13.55
C LYS A 287 29.83 12.22 12.57
N ALA A 288 28.77 12.11 11.76
CA ALA A 288 28.25 13.09 10.82
C ALA A 288 27.28 14.12 11.43
N LEU A 289 27.10 14.18 12.75
CA LEU A 289 26.37 15.27 13.42
C LEU A 289 27.32 16.43 13.80
N LYS A 290 28.36 16.68 13.02
CA LYS A 290 29.33 17.76 13.33
C LYS A 290 28.83 19.12 12.88
N LYS A 291 28.06 19.17 11.78
CA LYS A 291 27.54 20.42 11.23
C LYS A 291 26.06 20.58 11.56
N PRO A 292 25.60 21.78 11.94
CA PRO A 292 24.18 22.04 12.22
C PRO A 292 23.25 21.62 11.07
N ALA A 293 23.63 21.86 9.80
CA ALA A 293 22.82 21.47 8.64
C ALA A 293 22.64 19.94 8.54
N GLU A 294 23.68 19.16 8.79
CA GLU A 294 23.62 17.69 8.80
C GLU A 294 22.68 17.19 9.91
N CYS A 295 22.70 17.85 11.08
CA CYS A 295 21.77 17.58 12.18
C CYS A 295 20.32 17.87 11.81
N SER A 296 20.06 19.02 11.19
CA SER A 296 18.72 19.41 10.77
C SER A 296 18.15 18.43 9.76
N VAL A 297 18.92 18.07 8.72
CA VAL A 297 18.53 17.07 7.71
C VAL A 297 18.15 15.75 8.36
N LEU A 298 19.02 15.22 9.22
CA LEU A 298 18.77 13.93 9.85
C LEU A 298 17.55 13.97 10.76
N LEU A 299 17.38 15.05 11.54
CA LEU A 299 16.22 15.19 12.41
C LEU A 299 14.92 15.30 11.62
N THR A 300 14.91 16.02 10.49
CA THR A 300 13.74 16.09 9.62
C THR A 300 13.37 14.71 9.05
N PHE A 301 14.34 13.92 8.59
CA PHE A 301 14.08 12.55 8.12
C PHE A 301 13.49 11.67 9.23
N ILE A 302 14.09 11.69 10.42
CA ILE A 302 13.57 10.91 11.55
C ILE A 302 12.18 11.38 11.95
N PHE A 303 11.94 12.70 11.97
CA PHE A 303 10.64 13.29 12.28
C PHE A 303 9.55 12.78 11.31
N ARG A 304 9.80 12.83 10.01
CA ARG A 304 8.89 12.30 8.98
C ARG A 304 8.62 10.81 9.14
N ILE A 305 9.67 10.00 9.32
CA ILE A 305 9.54 8.56 9.48
C ILE A 305 8.71 8.21 10.72
N LEU A 306 8.95 8.90 11.84
CA LEU A 306 8.19 8.68 13.07
C LEU A 306 6.73 9.12 12.91
N PHE A 307 6.46 10.27 12.29
CA PHE A 307 5.08 10.69 12.03
C PHE A 307 4.34 9.77 11.07
N ALA A 308 4.99 9.27 10.01
CA ALA A 308 4.41 8.26 9.14
C ALA A 308 4.02 6.99 9.93
N ARG A 309 4.86 6.56 10.88
CA ARG A 309 4.56 5.44 11.78
C ARG A 309 3.43 5.74 12.77
N ILE A 310 3.30 6.99 13.24
CA ILE A 310 2.17 7.43 14.07
C ILE A 310 0.87 7.35 13.29
N TYR A 311 0.83 7.87 12.05
CA TYR A 311 -0.32 7.76 11.15
C TYR A 311 -0.71 6.29 10.91
N GLU A 312 0.25 5.41 10.65
CA GLU A 312 -0.01 3.96 10.47
C GLU A 312 -0.67 3.32 11.70
N LYS A 313 -0.28 3.74 12.92
CA LYS A 313 -0.80 3.16 14.18
C LYS A 313 -2.06 3.81 14.70
N TYR A 314 -2.26 5.09 14.40
CA TYR A 314 -3.28 5.95 14.99
C TYR A 314 -4.04 6.73 13.94
N GLU A 315 -4.31 6.13 12.78
CA GLU A 315 -5.08 6.74 11.68
C GLU A 315 -6.35 7.42 12.18
N SER A 316 -7.12 6.74 13.04
CA SER A 316 -8.37 7.25 13.61
C SER A 316 -8.23 8.51 14.47
N PHE A 317 -7.01 8.85 14.90
CA PHE A 317 -6.72 10.07 15.66
C PHE A 317 -6.69 11.31 14.76
N PHE A 318 -6.27 11.14 13.50
CA PHE A 318 -6.19 12.23 12.53
C PHE A 318 -7.45 12.37 11.67
N THR A 319 -8.31 11.35 11.65
CA THR A 319 -9.61 11.46 11.00
C THR A 319 -10.56 12.31 11.84
N SER A 320 -10.84 13.53 11.38
CA SER A 320 -11.90 14.37 11.95
C SER A 320 -13.22 13.59 11.90
N LYS A 321 -13.84 13.37 13.06
CA LYS A 321 -15.13 12.65 13.14
C LYS A 321 -16.26 13.43 12.48
N ASN A 322 -16.14 14.76 12.47
CA ASN A 322 -17.09 15.69 11.90
C ASN A 322 -16.30 16.80 11.21
N PRO A 323 -15.80 16.60 9.98
CA PRO A 323 -15.19 17.70 9.24
C PRO A 323 -16.18 18.85 9.17
N ASP A 324 -15.71 20.08 9.38
CA ASP A 324 -16.56 21.28 9.36
C ASP A 324 -16.96 21.64 7.92
N ARG A 325 -17.76 20.75 7.31
CA ARG A 325 -18.31 20.88 5.97
C ARG A 325 -19.22 22.11 5.86
N GLU A 326 -19.82 22.52 6.97
CA GLU A 326 -20.65 23.72 7.03
C GLU A 326 -19.81 24.96 6.77
N ALA A 327 -18.69 25.13 7.48
CA ALA A 327 -17.77 26.25 7.24
C ALA A 327 -17.26 26.29 5.80
N ILE A 328 -16.84 25.14 5.24
CA ILE A 328 -16.35 25.07 3.85
C ILE A 328 -17.47 25.41 2.85
N SER A 329 -18.68 24.88 3.05
CA SER A 329 -19.83 25.19 2.20
C SER A 329 -20.18 26.68 2.22
N ILE A 330 -20.08 27.32 3.38
CA ILE A 330 -20.27 28.77 3.52
C ILE A 330 -19.22 29.50 2.68
N ILE A 331 -17.94 29.17 2.86
CA ILE A 331 -16.83 29.82 2.14
C ILE A 331 -17.00 29.66 0.62
N HIS A 332 -17.34 28.47 0.14
CA HIS A 332 -17.55 28.20 -1.29
C HIS A 332 -18.74 28.96 -1.89
N SER A 333 -19.68 29.40 -1.06
CA SER A 333 -20.85 30.19 -1.48
C SER A 333 -20.62 31.70 -1.45
N LEU A 334 -19.46 32.17 -0.97
CA LEU A 334 -19.15 33.59 -0.88
C LEU A 334 -19.04 34.21 -2.27
N LYS A 335 -19.64 35.38 -2.42
CA LYS A 335 -19.49 36.25 -3.60
C LYS A 335 -18.42 37.30 -3.35
N MET A 336 -17.81 37.84 -4.41
CA MET A 336 -16.81 38.92 -4.26
C MET A 336 -17.35 40.13 -3.50
N GLY A 337 -18.66 40.40 -3.58
CA GLY A 337 -19.31 41.44 -2.78
C GLY A 337 -19.32 41.25 -1.26
N PHE A 338 -18.80 40.13 -0.76
CA PHE A 338 -18.77 39.82 0.66
C PHE A 338 -17.74 40.67 1.44
N MET A 339 -16.62 41.06 0.81
CA MET A 339 -15.63 41.96 1.41
C MET A 339 -15.55 43.23 0.58
N ASP A 340 -15.70 44.38 1.24
CA ASP A 340 -15.61 45.69 0.58
C ASP A 340 -14.16 46.03 0.17
N ASP A 341 -13.19 45.47 0.89
CA ASP A 341 -11.77 45.84 0.81
C ASP A 341 -10.91 44.76 0.13
N TRP A 342 -11.44 44.05 -0.88
CA TRP A 342 -10.58 43.21 -1.71
C TRP A 342 -9.46 44.07 -2.32
N PRO A 343 -8.20 43.58 -2.37
CA PRO A 343 -7.14 44.33 -3.00
C PRO A 343 -7.26 44.16 -4.52
N ILE A 344 -8.19 44.92 -5.11
CA ILE A 344 -8.64 44.77 -6.51
C ILE A 344 -7.46 44.83 -7.48
N GLU A 345 -6.43 45.62 -7.19
CA GLU A 345 -5.18 45.72 -7.95
C GLU A 345 -4.41 44.40 -8.13
N PHE A 346 -4.60 43.43 -7.24
CA PHE A 346 -3.96 42.12 -7.28
C PHE A 346 -4.85 41.00 -7.82
N LEU A 347 -6.10 41.28 -8.16
CA LEU A 347 -7.02 40.26 -8.68
C LEU A 347 -6.92 40.13 -10.21
N PRO A 348 -7.29 38.98 -10.79
CA PRO A 348 -7.38 38.85 -12.24
C PRO A 348 -8.42 39.82 -12.80
N VAL A 349 -8.04 40.61 -13.81
CA VAL A 349 -9.01 41.38 -14.58
C VAL A 349 -9.59 40.45 -15.62
N ARG A 350 -10.88 40.13 -15.53
CA ARG A 350 -11.59 39.65 -16.71
C ARG A 350 -11.59 40.80 -17.71
N GLN A 351 -10.80 40.66 -18.77
CA GLN A 351 -11.03 41.47 -19.97
C GLN A 351 -12.43 41.11 -20.44
N ILE A 352 -13.42 41.90 -20.00
CA ILE A 352 -14.75 41.82 -20.57
C ILE A 352 -14.53 42.19 -22.03
N SER A 353 -14.61 41.19 -22.90
CA SER A 353 -14.62 41.36 -24.34
C SER A 353 -15.98 41.98 -24.74
N ALA A 354 -16.24 43.19 -24.25
CA ALA A 354 -17.32 44.08 -24.64
C ALA A 354 -16.72 45.49 -24.64
N LEU A 355 -16.54 46.19 -25.76
CA LEU A 355 -17.42 46.24 -26.91
C LEU A 355 -16.66 46.11 -28.25
N SER A 356 -17.15 45.24 -29.12
CA SER A 356 -16.92 45.30 -30.57
C SER A 356 -17.64 46.48 -31.25
N SER A 357 -17.95 47.56 -30.51
CA SER A 357 -18.32 48.84 -31.11
C SER A 357 -17.04 49.61 -31.43
N LYS A 358 -16.49 49.31 -32.61
CA LYS A 358 -15.73 50.19 -33.51
C LYS A 358 -15.30 51.54 -32.89
N ASP A 359 -14.20 51.58 -32.17
CA ASP A 359 -13.37 52.78 -32.12
C ASP A 359 -11.90 52.36 -32.00
N ASN A 360 -11.18 52.61 -33.09
CA ASN A 360 -9.77 52.31 -33.25
C ASN A 360 -8.94 53.22 -32.34
N LEU A 361 -8.54 52.72 -31.17
CA LEU A 361 -7.42 53.29 -30.42
C LEU A 361 -6.16 52.49 -30.73
N ASN A 362 -5.26 53.10 -31.50
CA ASN A 362 -3.90 52.63 -31.76
C ASN A 362 -3.13 52.56 -30.43
N LEU A 363 -2.89 51.35 -29.94
CA LEU A 363 -1.89 51.10 -28.90
C LEU A 363 -0.49 51.04 -29.54
N ASP A 364 0.48 51.59 -28.81
CA ASP A 364 1.86 51.78 -29.23
C ASP A 364 2.57 50.42 -29.51
N PRO A 365 3.04 50.17 -30.75
CA PRO A 365 3.64 48.89 -31.15
C PRO A 365 4.96 48.53 -30.43
N GLU A 366 5.58 49.44 -29.67
CA GLU A 366 6.82 49.16 -28.94
C GLU A 366 6.64 48.39 -27.62
N ILE A 367 5.44 48.36 -27.02
CA ILE A 367 5.22 47.74 -25.71
C ILE A 367 5.00 46.21 -25.82
N ASN A 368 4.37 45.77 -26.92
CA ASN A 368 4.00 44.37 -27.15
C ASN A 368 5.17 43.36 -27.14
N PRO A 369 6.34 43.62 -27.78
CA PRO A 369 7.44 42.65 -27.78
C PRO A 369 8.16 42.51 -26.43
N LYS A 370 8.04 43.49 -25.52
CA LYS A 370 8.60 43.39 -24.17
C LYS A 370 7.72 42.52 -23.25
N ILE A 371 6.40 42.61 -23.40
CA ILE A 371 5.45 41.77 -22.68
C ILE A 371 5.57 40.31 -23.12
N GLU A 372 5.65 40.03 -24.44
CA GLU A 372 5.87 38.66 -24.94
C GLU A 372 7.16 38.02 -24.42
N LYS A 373 8.21 38.81 -24.21
CA LYS A 373 9.49 38.32 -23.68
C LYS A 373 9.40 37.94 -22.20
N ILE A 374 8.62 38.69 -21.41
CA ILE A 374 8.38 38.42 -19.98
C ILE A 374 7.48 37.19 -19.81
N VAL A 375 6.41 37.07 -20.62
CA VAL A 375 5.51 35.90 -20.61
C VAL A 375 6.28 34.61 -20.93
N LYS A 376 7.14 34.62 -21.95
CA LYS A 376 7.99 33.46 -22.30
C LYS A 376 9.01 33.07 -21.21
N ILE A 377 9.45 34.02 -20.38
CA ILE A 377 10.35 33.72 -19.25
C ILE A 377 9.58 33.02 -18.12
N ASN A 378 8.34 33.44 -17.86
CA ASN A 378 7.48 32.84 -16.83
C ASN A 378 6.96 31.45 -17.24
N GLU A 379 6.59 31.24 -18.52
CA GLU A 379 6.17 29.93 -19.03
C GLU A 379 7.25 28.85 -18.82
N ASN A 380 8.53 29.18 -19.07
CA ASN A 380 9.64 28.25 -18.85
C ASN A 380 9.88 27.95 -17.36
N ARG A 381 9.57 28.89 -16.46
CA ARG A 381 9.69 28.72 -15.00
C ARG A 381 8.57 27.83 -14.45
N ASN A 382 7.35 27.98 -14.97
CA ASN A 382 6.17 27.20 -14.59
C ASN A 382 6.24 25.74 -15.07
N ILE A 383 6.82 25.49 -16.24
CA ILE A 383 7.07 24.11 -16.72
C ILE A 383 8.01 23.36 -15.76
N LEU A 384 9.13 23.98 -15.36
CA LEU A 384 10.09 23.39 -14.42
C LEU A 384 9.49 23.11 -13.03
N GLN A 385 8.62 24.00 -12.53
CA GLN A 385 7.94 23.80 -11.23
C GLN A 385 6.84 22.73 -11.30
N SER A 386 6.08 22.67 -12.39
CA SER A 386 5.04 21.64 -12.58
C SER A 386 5.61 20.23 -12.72
N GLU A 387 6.78 20.08 -13.35
CA GLU A 387 7.51 18.80 -13.40
C GLU A 387 8.02 18.37 -12.02
N GLN A 388 8.46 19.32 -11.18
CA GLN A 388 8.84 19.04 -9.80
C GLN A 388 7.66 18.66 -8.92
N ILE A 389 6.51 19.35 -9.03
CA ILE A 389 5.30 19.03 -8.27
C ILE A 389 4.77 17.65 -8.62
N ASN A 390 4.73 17.29 -9.91
CA ASN A 390 4.31 15.96 -10.35
C ASN A 390 5.28 14.84 -9.92
N SER A 391 6.56 15.15 -9.73
CA SER A 391 7.57 14.19 -9.23
C SER A 391 7.49 13.92 -7.72
N GLN A 392 6.87 14.82 -6.93
CA GLN A 392 6.72 14.70 -5.48
C GLN A 392 5.44 13.95 -5.05
N ILE A 393 4.61 13.53 -5.99
CA ILE A 393 3.46 12.66 -5.74
C ILE A 393 3.98 11.23 -5.59
N LEU A 394 3.94 10.69 -4.36
CA LEU A 394 4.04 9.24 -4.13
C LEU A 394 3.04 8.51 -5.03
N PRO A 395 3.44 7.49 -5.81
CA PRO A 395 2.52 6.76 -6.66
C PRO A 395 1.68 5.82 -5.80
N LEU A 396 0.61 6.34 -5.20
CA LEU A 396 -0.50 5.53 -4.73
C LEU A 396 -1.51 5.42 -5.86
N ASN A 397 -1.60 4.20 -6.39
CA ASN A 397 -2.46 3.70 -7.46
C ASN A 397 -1.89 3.83 -8.88
N ASN A 398 -1.44 2.70 -9.42
CA ASN A 398 -1.73 2.39 -10.81
C ASN A 398 -2.07 0.90 -10.98
N SER A 399 -3.24 0.74 -11.58
CA SER A 399 -3.86 -0.46 -12.11
C SER A 399 -2.95 -1.16 -13.13
N ILE A 400 -2.97 -2.48 -13.06
CA ILE A 400 -2.21 -3.38 -13.91
C ILE A 400 -2.76 -3.29 -15.34
N SER A 401 -1.96 -2.75 -16.25
CA SER A 401 -2.02 -3.11 -17.68
C SER A 401 -0.66 -3.65 -18.11
N ASN A 402 -0.71 -4.79 -18.80
CA ASN A 402 0.44 -5.56 -19.30
C ASN A 402 1.31 -4.75 -20.27
N PRO A 403 2.59 -5.13 -20.43
CA PRO A 403 3.24 -4.96 -21.71
C PRO A 403 3.79 -6.28 -22.27
N LEU A 404 3.35 -6.59 -23.49
CA LEU A 404 4.06 -7.43 -24.44
C LEU A 404 5.18 -6.61 -25.11
N ASN A 405 6.35 -7.26 -25.26
CA ASN A 405 7.35 -7.17 -26.33
C ASN A 405 7.71 -5.82 -27.01
N SER A 406 8.98 -5.42 -26.90
CA SER A 406 9.94 -5.22 -28.02
C SER A 406 11.32 -4.81 -27.44
N LYS A 407 12.37 -5.60 -27.64
CA LYS A 407 13.43 -5.53 -28.67
C LYS A 407 14.20 -4.20 -28.76
N THR A 408 15.43 -4.25 -28.23
CA THR A 408 16.71 -3.74 -28.75
C THR A 408 16.70 -2.55 -29.72
N LEU A 409 17.41 -1.47 -29.34
CA LEU A 409 18.42 -0.87 -30.22
C LEU A 409 19.44 -0.03 -29.43
N SER A 410 20.70 -0.22 -29.80
CA SER A 410 21.88 0.51 -29.34
C SER A 410 22.15 1.73 -30.22
N SER A 411 22.68 2.81 -29.65
CA SER A 411 23.70 3.64 -30.32
C SER A 411 24.36 4.63 -29.38
N LYS A 412 25.69 4.70 -29.49
CA LYS A 412 26.60 5.74 -28.99
C LYS A 412 26.63 6.92 -29.97
N SER A 413 26.90 8.13 -29.46
CA SER A 413 27.73 9.21 -30.03
C SER A 413 27.53 10.44 -29.13
N ASP A 414 28.51 10.91 -28.38
CA ASP A 414 29.66 11.77 -28.76
C ASP A 414 29.27 13.23 -29.07
N ASN A 415 29.88 14.13 -28.29
CA ASN A 415 30.33 15.51 -28.57
C ASN A 415 29.28 16.55 -29.00
N GLU A 416 29.42 17.86 -28.81
CA GLU A 416 30.34 18.81 -28.17
C GLU A 416 29.56 20.16 -28.20
N ASP A 417 30.15 21.21 -27.62
CA ASP A 417 29.83 22.62 -27.87
C ASP A 417 28.58 23.25 -27.21
N ASN A 418 28.84 24.04 -26.16
CA ASN A 418 28.80 25.50 -26.35
C ASN A 418 29.37 26.24 -25.13
N LYS A 419 30.52 26.88 -25.39
CA LYS A 419 31.21 27.88 -24.58
C LYS A 419 31.08 29.20 -25.33
N GLU A 420 31.05 30.31 -24.60
CA GLU A 420 31.05 31.72 -25.07
C GLU A 420 29.68 32.40 -25.22
N LEU A 421 29.37 33.26 -24.25
CA LEU A 421 29.11 34.68 -24.49
C LEU A 421 29.18 35.42 -23.14
N LYS A 422 30.39 35.89 -22.81
CA LYS A 422 30.62 37.02 -21.91
C LYS A 422 30.92 38.24 -22.77
N GLU A 423 30.62 39.40 -22.20
CA GLU A 423 30.99 40.76 -22.64
C GLU A 423 30.06 41.43 -23.66
N LEU A 424 29.11 42.20 -23.14
CA LEU A 424 28.87 43.59 -23.57
C LEU A 424 27.87 44.24 -22.61
N ASN A 425 28.33 45.20 -21.80
CA ASN A 425 27.79 46.57 -21.80
C ASN A 425 28.44 47.43 -20.72
N LYS A 426 29.27 48.36 -21.21
CA LYS A 426 29.72 49.57 -20.55
C LYS A 426 28.61 50.63 -20.59
N ASP A 427 28.50 51.37 -19.50
CA ASP A 427 28.18 52.79 -19.38
C ASP A 427 27.20 53.39 -20.40
N LYS A 428 25.96 53.62 -19.96
CA LYS A 428 25.15 54.79 -20.35
C LYS A 428 24.21 55.16 -19.21
N SER A 429 24.62 56.15 -18.42
CA SER A 429 23.74 56.90 -17.53
C SER A 429 22.85 57.82 -18.37
N VAL A 430 21.56 57.47 -18.48
CA VAL A 430 20.54 58.35 -19.06
C VAL A 430 19.68 58.86 -17.92
N SER A 431 19.78 60.16 -17.68
CA SER A 431 18.91 60.92 -16.78
C SER A 431 17.50 60.99 -17.38
N TYR A 432 16.52 60.41 -16.71
CA TYR A 432 15.10 60.65 -16.98
C TYR A 432 14.64 61.88 -16.20
N LYS A 433 14.30 62.95 -16.93
CA LYS A 433 13.47 64.05 -16.43
C LYS A 433 12.02 63.61 -16.49
N GLY A 434 11.32 63.82 -15.38
CA GLY A 434 9.93 63.42 -15.17
C GLY A 434 8.98 63.88 -16.26
N ALA A 435 8.25 62.92 -16.82
CA ALA A 435 7.06 63.16 -17.60
C ALA A 435 5.85 63.12 -16.65
N ASN A 436 5.02 64.15 -16.74
CA ASN A 436 3.85 64.38 -15.90
C ASN A 436 2.87 63.21 -15.94
N SER A 437 2.43 62.77 -14.76
CA SER A 437 1.33 61.81 -14.57
C SER A 437 0.01 62.44 -15.02
N SER A 438 -0.30 62.29 -16.30
CA SER A 438 -1.66 62.50 -16.79
C SER A 438 -2.56 61.41 -16.21
N LYS A 439 -3.50 61.84 -15.36
CA LYS A 439 -4.65 61.09 -14.81
C LYS A 439 -5.03 59.89 -15.68
N LEU A 440 -4.62 58.69 -15.28
CA LEU A 440 -5.25 57.48 -15.77
C LEU A 440 -6.73 57.56 -15.40
N THR A 441 -7.56 57.65 -16.42
CA THR A 441 -9.01 57.54 -16.33
C THR A 441 -9.36 56.29 -15.54
N LYS A 442 -10.09 56.49 -14.44
CA LYS A 442 -10.71 55.49 -13.56
C LYS A 442 -11.14 54.29 -14.41
N CYS A 443 -10.33 53.23 -14.42
CA CYS A 443 -10.72 51.98 -15.05
C CYS A 443 -11.91 51.50 -14.22
N GLU A 444 -13.11 51.63 -14.75
CA GLU A 444 -14.31 51.10 -14.10
C GLU A 444 -14.12 49.59 -14.07
N CYS A 445 -13.60 49.07 -12.95
CA CYS A 445 -13.62 47.66 -12.62
C CYS A 445 -15.09 47.27 -12.59
N VAL A 446 -15.60 46.79 -13.74
CA VAL A 446 -16.97 46.35 -13.87
C VAL A 446 -17.14 45.17 -12.92
N TYR A 447 -17.90 45.47 -11.87
CA TYR A 447 -18.24 44.70 -10.69
C TYR A 447 -18.20 43.17 -10.87
N LEU A 448 -17.16 42.54 -10.29
CA LEU A 448 -17.15 41.10 -9.96
C LEU A 448 -18.12 40.76 -8.82
N HIS A 449 -18.92 41.71 -8.34
CA HIS A 449 -19.64 41.67 -7.06
C HIS A 449 -20.55 40.44 -6.91
N ASP A 450 -21.10 39.92 -8.01
CA ASP A 450 -21.97 38.75 -8.01
C ASP A 450 -21.26 37.42 -8.32
N GLU A 451 -20.00 37.45 -8.76
CA GLU A 451 -19.21 36.24 -9.01
C GLU A 451 -18.82 35.57 -7.69
N LEU A 452 -18.77 34.24 -7.69
CA LEU A 452 -18.27 33.48 -6.55
C LEU A 452 -16.78 33.74 -6.39
N VAL A 453 -16.33 33.99 -5.15
CA VAL A 453 -14.91 34.16 -4.82
C VAL A 453 -14.11 32.95 -5.33
N ARG A 454 -14.67 31.75 -5.10
CA ARG A 454 -14.12 30.48 -5.59
C ARG A 454 -13.81 30.53 -7.09
N ASP A 455 -14.75 30.96 -7.92
CA ASP A 455 -14.59 30.94 -9.37
C ASP A 455 -13.56 31.98 -9.84
N VAL A 456 -13.50 33.15 -9.20
CA VAL A 456 -12.53 34.19 -9.55
C VAL A 456 -11.10 33.70 -9.32
N PHE A 457 -10.82 33.13 -8.14
CA PHE A 457 -9.49 32.66 -7.77
C PHE A 457 -9.12 31.35 -8.47
N LEU A 458 -10.07 30.43 -8.68
CA LEU A 458 -9.80 29.14 -9.31
C LEU A 458 -9.49 29.26 -10.82
N ASN A 459 -10.07 30.26 -11.50
CA ASN A 459 -9.82 30.52 -12.92
C ASN A 459 -8.50 31.26 -13.17
N ASP A 460 -7.87 31.82 -12.14
CA ASP A 460 -6.54 32.41 -12.25
C ASP A 460 -5.45 31.32 -12.17
N ASN A 461 -4.39 31.43 -12.98
CA ASN A 461 -3.33 30.42 -13.02
C ASN A 461 -2.57 30.36 -11.69
N GLU A 462 -2.17 31.51 -11.15
CA GLU A 462 -1.32 31.57 -9.98
C GLU A 462 -2.13 31.24 -8.72
N PHE A 463 -3.29 31.88 -8.54
CA PHE A 463 -4.16 31.60 -7.39
C PHE A 463 -4.79 30.21 -7.44
N GLY A 464 -5.16 29.71 -8.62
CA GLY A 464 -5.64 28.34 -8.78
C GLY A 464 -4.59 27.30 -8.42
N ASN A 465 -3.30 27.55 -8.71
CA ASN A 465 -2.21 26.68 -8.28
C ASN A 465 -1.96 26.79 -6.77
N ALA A 466 -2.04 27.98 -6.19
CA ALA A 466 -1.97 28.17 -4.74
C ALA A 466 -3.10 27.43 -4.00
N ALA A 467 -4.32 27.43 -4.56
CA ALA A 467 -5.46 26.69 -4.03
C ALA A 467 -5.20 25.17 -4.01
N LYS A 468 -4.60 24.62 -5.07
CA LYS A 468 -4.19 23.19 -5.12
C LYS A 468 -3.14 22.87 -4.06
N LEU A 469 -2.16 23.77 -3.84
CA LEU A 469 -1.15 23.61 -2.80
C LEU A 469 -1.79 23.59 -1.41
N LEU A 470 -2.73 24.50 -1.11
CA LEU A 470 -3.48 24.46 0.15
C LEU A 470 -4.21 23.12 0.35
N THR A 471 -4.89 22.63 -0.68
CA THR A 471 -5.53 21.30 -0.65
C THR A 471 -4.50 20.19 -0.38
N GLN A 472 -3.34 20.23 -1.02
CA GLN A 472 -2.26 19.26 -0.81
C GLN A 472 -1.72 19.27 0.62
N ALA A 473 -1.62 20.45 1.26
CA ALA A 473 -1.12 20.57 2.63
C ALA A 473 -1.94 19.75 3.64
N SER A 474 -3.24 19.58 3.41
CA SER A 474 -4.12 18.74 4.26
C SER A 474 -3.81 17.24 4.18
N PHE A 475 -3.08 16.79 3.16
CA PHE A 475 -2.69 15.38 2.98
C PHE A 475 -1.26 15.07 3.45
N CYS A 476 -0.55 16.07 3.99
CA CYS A 476 0.77 15.86 4.56
C CYS A 476 0.70 15.04 5.85
N SER A 477 1.51 13.98 5.94
CA SER A 477 1.59 13.12 7.12
C SER A 477 2.42 13.69 8.27
N ASN A 478 2.95 14.91 8.14
CA ASN A 478 3.69 15.59 9.20
C ASN A 478 3.52 17.11 9.08
N PRO A 479 3.57 17.84 10.19
CA PRO A 479 3.24 19.27 10.22
C PRO A 479 4.29 20.16 9.54
N ILE A 480 5.56 19.74 9.48
CA ILE A 480 6.62 20.53 8.82
C ILE A 480 6.40 20.56 7.30
N ASP A 481 6.07 19.42 6.71
CA ASP A 481 5.76 19.34 5.28
C ASP A 481 4.45 20.07 4.95
N ALA A 482 3.44 19.99 5.83
CA ALA A 482 2.22 20.79 5.68
C ALA A 482 2.54 22.29 5.64
N LEU A 483 3.34 22.78 6.59
CA LEU A 483 3.76 24.19 6.63
C LEU A 483 4.61 24.60 5.42
N SER A 484 5.49 23.73 4.93
CA SER A 484 6.27 24.01 3.72
C SER A 484 5.37 24.18 2.50
N ILE A 485 4.34 23.34 2.34
CA ILE A 485 3.39 23.47 1.23
C ILE A 485 2.53 24.73 1.38
N VAL A 486 2.10 25.08 2.60
CA VAL A 486 1.40 26.34 2.86
C VAL A 486 2.28 27.54 2.50
N GLN A 487 3.57 27.52 2.86
CA GLN A 487 4.49 28.57 2.48
C GLN A 487 4.60 28.70 0.95
N LYS A 488 4.68 27.59 0.23
CA LYS A 488 4.68 27.59 -1.24
C LYS A 488 3.38 28.17 -1.81
N ALA A 489 2.23 27.92 -1.17
CA ALA A 489 0.97 28.55 -1.56
C ALA A 489 1.00 30.08 -1.35
N ILE A 490 1.58 30.54 -0.24
CA ILE A 490 1.75 31.98 0.04
C ILE A 490 2.69 32.62 -0.99
N ASP A 491 3.82 32.00 -1.32
CA ASP A 491 4.75 32.50 -2.34
C ASP A 491 4.06 32.60 -3.72
N GLN A 492 3.23 31.60 -4.05
CA GLN A 492 2.44 31.58 -5.27
C GLN A 492 1.39 32.70 -5.33
N ILE A 493 0.74 33.01 -4.20
CA ILE A 493 -0.18 34.16 -4.09
C ILE A 493 0.57 35.46 -4.31
N GLN A 494 1.77 35.61 -3.74
CA GLN A 494 2.60 36.80 -3.94
C GLN A 494 2.98 36.97 -5.41
N ASN A 495 3.38 35.88 -6.08
CA ASN A 495 3.70 35.89 -7.52
C ASN A 495 2.50 36.34 -8.37
N GLY A 496 1.31 35.76 -8.13
CA GLY A 496 0.09 36.14 -8.86
C GLY A 496 -0.28 37.60 -8.67
N ALA A 497 -0.21 38.10 -7.43
CA ALA A 497 -0.48 39.50 -7.14
C ALA A 497 0.52 40.45 -7.82
N VAL A 498 1.81 40.11 -7.82
CA VAL A 498 2.86 40.88 -8.52
C VAL A 498 2.62 40.87 -10.03
N GLU A 499 2.30 39.71 -10.61
CA GLU A 499 2.00 39.55 -12.03
C GLU A 499 0.81 40.43 -12.44
N HIS A 500 -0.29 40.39 -11.67
CA HIS A 500 -1.45 41.23 -11.94
C HIS A 500 -1.13 42.72 -11.85
N LYS A 501 -0.32 43.14 -10.86
CA LYS A 501 0.09 44.54 -10.70
C LYS A 501 0.91 45.03 -11.90
N ILE A 502 1.82 44.20 -12.41
CA ILE A 502 2.62 44.47 -13.61
C ILE A 502 1.72 44.51 -14.85
N SER A 503 0.82 43.53 -15.01
CA SER A 503 -0.09 43.43 -16.18
C SER A 503 -1.00 44.65 -16.32
N ARG A 504 -1.32 45.31 -15.20
CA ARG A 504 -2.11 46.54 -15.16
C ARG A 504 -1.29 47.82 -15.35
N GLY A 505 0.04 47.71 -15.46
CA GLY A 505 0.94 48.85 -15.56
C GLY A 505 0.97 49.72 -14.30
N LEU A 506 0.58 49.16 -13.14
CA LEU A 506 0.55 49.91 -11.88
C LEU A 506 1.94 50.06 -11.26
N VAL A 507 2.83 49.12 -11.55
CA VAL A 507 4.18 49.04 -10.96
C VAL A 507 5.16 48.55 -12.02
N SER A 508 6.37 49.11 -12.03
CA SER A 508 7.42 48.64 -12.93
C SER A 508 7.93 47.27 -12.48
N PRO A 509 8.46 46.41 -13.38
CA PRO A 509 9.02 45.12 -12.98
C PRO A 509 10.08 45.20 -11.88
N GLU A 510 10.81 46.32 -11.78
CA GLU A 510 11.83 46.58 -10.76
C GLU A 510 11.23 46.92 -9.39
N GLU A 511 10.07 47.59 -9.37
CA GLU A 511 9.35 47.93 -8.15
C GLU A 511 8.45 46.77 -7.65
N ALA A 512 8.26 45.75 -8.48
CA ALA A 512 7.42 44.59 -8.23
C ALA A 512 8.01 43.61 -7.22
N GLU A 513 9.30 43.73 -6.88
CA GLU A 513 9.95 42.92 -5.83
C GLU A 513 9.50 43.28 -4.40
N ARG A 514 8.63 44.29 -4.24
CA ARG A 514 8.12 44.68 -2.92
C ARG A 514 7.13 43.65 -2.38
N VAL A 515 7.39 43.21 -1.16
CA VAL A 515 6.50 42.34 -0.37
C VAL A 515 5.14 43.02 -0.21
N ILE A 516 4.08 42.28 -0.54
CA ILE A 516 2.69 42.71 -0.37
C ILE A 516 2.41 42.92 1.12
N CYS A 517 1.59 43.93 1.46
CA CYS A 517 1.27 44.13 2.87
C CYS A 517 0.47 42.95 3.42
N PHE A 518 0.49 42.78 4.75
CA PHE A 518 -0.16 41.63 5.38
C PHE A 518 -1.66 41.57 5.10
N ASP A 519 -2.37 42.70 5.16
CA ASP A 519 -3.82 42.75 4.99
C ASP A 519 -4.25 42.33 3.57
N ASP A 520 -3.51 42.78 2.55
CA ASP A 520 -3.75 42.39 1.16
C ASP A 520 -3.44 40.91 0.94
N LEU A 521 -2.30 40.43 1.45
CA LEU A 521 -1.88 39.03 1.33
C LEU A 521 -2.87 38.10 2.03
N PHE A 522 -3.34 38.47 3.22
CA PHE A 522 -4.32 37.70 3.99
C PHE A 522 -5.66 37.63 3.26
N SER A 523 -6.10 38.73 2.65
CA SER A 523 -7.32 38.77 1.83
C SER A 523 -7.21 37.84 0.62
N LEU A 524 -6.08 37.89 -0.10
CA LEU A 524 -5.83 36.98 -1.23
C LEU A 524 -5.72 35.52 -0.79
N LEU A 525 -5.12 35.25 0.37
CA LEU A 525 -5.04 33.92 0.95
C LEU A 525 -6.43 33.39 1.33
N PHE A 526 -7.33 34.23 1.86
CA PHE A 526 -8.72 33.87 2.13
C PHE A 526 -9.49 33.55 0.83
N GLY A 527 -9.31 34.34 -0.22
CA GLY A 527 -9.88 34.05 -1.53
C GLY A 527 -9.34 32.74 -2.14
N THR A 528 -8.04 32.47 -1.96
CA THR A 528 -7.39 31.22 -2.37
C THR A 528 -7.92 30.03 -1.59
N LEU A 529 -8.16 30.17 -0.29
CA LEU A 529 -8.84 29.17 0.54
C LEU A 529 -10.24 28.87 0.00
N ALA A 530 -11.00 29.90 -0.42
CA ALA A 530 -12.32 29.72 -1.02
C ALA A 530 -12.29 28.98 -2.36
N ALA A 531 -11.20 29.12 -3.12
CA ALA A 531 -10.95 28.33 -4.32
C ALA A 531 -10.45 26.90 -4.04
N SER A 532 -9.89 26.65 -2.85
CA SER A 532 -9.32 25.36 -2.49
C SER A 532 -10.38 24.32 -2.13
N ASP A 533 -10.04 23.05 -2.36
CA ASP A 533 -10.81 21.89 -1.90
C ASP A 533 -10.21 21.31 -0.61
N VAL A 534 -9.72 22.18 0.29
CA VAL A 534 -9.23 21.76 1.62
C VAL A 534 -10.38 21.05 2.36
N PRO A 535 -10.24 19.76 2.73
CA PRO A 535 -11.33 18.98 3.28
C PRO A 535 -11.72 19.40 4.70
N ASP A 536 -10.76 19.93 5.48
CA ASP A 536 -10.96 20.38 6.86
C ASP A 536 -9.84 21.36 7.26
N LEU A 537 -10.12 22.68 7.16
CA LEU A 537 -9.16 23.73 7.54
C LEU A 537 -8.82 23.68 9.03
N PHE A 538 -9.79 23.37 9.88
CA PHE A 538 -9.59 23.35 11.32
C PHE A 538 -8.70 22.19 11.74
N GLN A 539 -8.84 21.03 11.09
CA GLN A 539 -7.94 19.91 11.27
C GLN A 539 -6.52 20.24 10.81
N LEU A 540 -6.35 20.89 9.66
CA LEU A 540 -5.04 21.36 9.19
C LEU A 540 -4.42 22.33 10.19
N ASN A 541 -5.18 23.34 10.64
CA ASN A 541 -4.72 24.30 11.64
C ASN A 541 -4.33 23.61 12.94
N TRP A 542 -5.21 22.81 13.54
CA TRP A 542 -4.92 22.04 14.75
C TRP A 542 -3.65 21.19 14.59
N PHE A 543 -3.50 20.51 13.46
CA PHE A 543 -2.35 19.65 13.21
C PHE A 543 -1.04 20.43 13.20
N VAL A 544 -0.98 21.57 12.49
CA VAL A 544 0.24 22.38 12.44
C VAL A 544 0.50 23.11 13.76
N GLN A 545 -0.53 23.61 14.44
CA GLN A 545 -0.34 24.30 15.73
C GLN A 545 0.07 23.33 16.84
N ALA A 546 -0.54 22.15 16.90
CA ALA A 546 -0.31 21.20 17.98
C ALA A 546 0.99 20.41 17.82
N TYR A 547 1.38 20.09 16.57
CA TYR A 547 2.45 19.13 16.31
C TYR A 547 3.67 19.69 15.58
N ALA A 548 3.65 20.93 15.08
CA ALA A 548 4.89 21.57 14.61
C ALA A 548 5.79 21.90 15.82
N PRO A 549 7.13 21.79 15.68
CA PRO A 549 8.05 22.30 16.69
C PRO A 549 7.79 23.79 16.95
N GLN A 550 7.53 24.18 18.19
CA GLN A 550 7.27 25.59 18.51
C GLN A 550 8.56 26.42 18.44
N ASP A 551 9.65 25.83 18.91
CA ASP A 551 10.99 26.40 18.81
C ASP A 551 11.70 25.77 17.59
N ASN A 552 12.49 26.57 16.88
CA ASN A 552 13.36 26.16 15.77
C ASN A 552 12.68 25.98 14.38
N LEU A 553 11.48 26.51 14.18
CA LEU A 553 11.01 26.76 12.81
C LEU A 553 11.78 27.92 12.20
N SER A 554 11.89 27.92 10.88
CA SER A 554 12.39 29.08 10.15
C SER A 554 11.30 30.15 10.07
N ALA A 555 11.70 31.42 9.96
CA ALA A 555 10.76 32.53 9.89
C ALA A 555 9.67 32.37 8.81
N PRO A 556 9.94 31.85 7.60
CA PRO A 556 8.87 31.58 6.62
C PRO A 556 7.86 30.54 7.09
N LEU A 557 8.31 29.44 7.71
CA LEU A 557 7.40 28.41 8.20
C LEU A 557 6.56 28.88 9.40
N ASP A 558 7.14 29.73 10.26
CA ASP A 558 6.41 30.40 11.33
C ASP A 558 5.37 31.38 10.77
N PHE A 559 5.70 32.12 9.71
CA PHE A 559 4.77 33.00 9.02
C PHE A 559 3.61 32.21 8.39
N ALA A 560 3.90 31.09 7.73
CA ALA A 560 2.88 30.18 7.20
C ALA A 560 1.97 29.64 8.31
N ARG A 561 2.55 29.25 9.46
CA ARG A 561 1.81 28.78 10.63
C ARG A 561 0.84 29.84 11.16
N ALA A 562 1.29 31.08 11.29
CA ALA A 562 0.46 32.19 11.76
C ALA A 562 -0.69 32.52 10.78
N ASN A 563 -0.44 32.43 9.47
CA ASN A 563 -1.46 32.65 8.45
C ASN A 563 -2.58 31.59 8.50
N ILE A 564 -2.24 30.32 8.71
CA ILE A 564 -3.25 29.25 8.87
C ILE A 564 -4.08 29.44 10.13
N GLU A 565 -3.47 29.87 11.23
CA GLU A 565 -4.18 30.22 12.47
C GLU A 565 -5.14 31.40 12.25
N GLY A 566 -4.66 32.45 11.56
CA GLY A 566 -5.47 33.60 11.18
C GLY A 566 -6.67 33.22 10.32
N LEU A 567 -6.45 32.38 9.30
CA LEU A 567 -7.53 31.87 8.45
C LEU A 567 -8.58 31.09 9.25
N ALA A 568 -8.14 30.13 10.08
CA ALA A 568 -9.06 29.32 10.88
C ALA A 568 -9.88 30.20 11.85
N THR A 569 -9.24 31.19 12.48
CA THR A 569 -9.90 32.16 13.36
C THR A 569 -10.92 33.02 12.61
N HIS A 570 -10.53 33.52 11.43
CA HIS A 570 -11.40 34.33 10.57
C HIS A 570 -12.64 33.53 10.11
N VAL A 571 -12.44 32.30 9.64
CA VAL A 571 -13.52 31.41 9.22
C VAL A 571 -14.46 31.08 10.39
N SER A 572 -13.93 30.82 11.59
CA SER A 572 -14.75 30.58 12.78
C SER A 572 -15.64 31.79 13.10
N THR A 573 -15.06 33.00 13.08
CA THR A 573 -15.79 34.23 13.34
C THR A 573 -16.84 34.51 12.25
N LEU A 574 -16.51 34.24 10.98
CA LEU A 574 -17.44 34.37 9.87
C LEU A 574 -18.64 33.44 10.03
N ARG A 575 -18.39 32.17 10.38
CA ARG A 575 -19.44 31.20 10.65
C ARG A 575 -20.38 31.68 11.75
N GLU A 576 -19.85 32.14 12.88
CA GLU A 576 -20.65 32.66 13.99
C GLU A 576 -21.54 33.85 13.57
N LYS A 577 -20.99 34.80 12.80
CA LYS A 577 -21.76 35.95 12.30
C LYS A 577 -22.90 35.54 11.37
N LEU A 578 -22.67 34.57 10.49
CA LEU A 578 -23.69 34.10 9.56
C LEU A 578 -24.78 33.28 10.26
N CYS A 579 -24.41 32.50 11.29
CA CYS A 579 -25.38 31.80 12.13
C CYS A 579 -26.26 32.77 12.93
N GLN A 580 -25.71 33.90 13.41
CA GLN A 580 -26.49 34.93 14.14
C GLN A 580 -27.45 35.70 13.24
N ASN A 581 -27.08 35.93 11.98
CA ASN A 581 -27.89 36.68 11.02
C ASN A 581 -28.93 35.83 10.27
N SER A 582 -28.85 34.51 10.38
CA SER A 582 -29.91 33.64 9.88
C SER A 582 -31.12 33.84 10.77
N PRO A 583 -32.21 34.50 10.31
CA PRO A 583 -33.39 34.70 11.13
C PRO A 583 -33.80 33.33 11.65
N SER A 584 -33.93 33.22 12.96
CA SER A 584 -34.49 32.05 13.61
C SER A 584 -35.89 31.87 13.04
N ASN A 585 -36.00 31.13 11.94
CA ASN A 585 -37.26 30.57 11.48
C ASN A 585 -37.68 29.66 12.63
N SER A 586 -38.50 30.26 13.50
CA SER A 586 -39.19 29.64 14.61
C SER A 586 -39.81 28.35 14.12
N ILE A 587 -39.24 27.23 14.55
CA ILE A 587 -39.94 25.95 14.61
C ILE A 587 -40.96 26.03 15.73
#